data_AF-A0A0D0RY61-F1
#
_entry.id   AF-A0A0D0RY61-F1
#
_cell.length_a   1.000
_cell.length_b   1.000
_cell.length_c   1.000
_cell.angle_alpha   90.00
_cell.angle_beta   90.00
_cell.angle_gamma   90.00
#
_symmetry.space_group_name_H-M   'P 1'
#
loop_
_entity.id
_entity.type
_entity.pdbx_description
1 polymer ?
#
loop_
_entity_poly.entity_id
_entity_poly.type
_entity_poly.pdbx_seq_one_letter_code
_entity_poly.pdbx_strand_id
1 'polypeptide(L)' 'MIYRFFCEKCSFEVWSIKVIPKLKCQCGFYVLCEEKEE' A
#
# COMPACT_ATOMS: atom_id res chain seq x y z
N MET A 1 -9.30 11.41 3.27
CA MET A 1 -8.42 10.33 3.77
C MET A 1 -8.01 9.48 2.59
N ILE A 2 -6.71 9.44 2.30
CA ILE A 2 -6.16 8.61 1.23
C ILE A 2 -5.12 7.68 1.85
N TYR A 3 -5.10 6.43 1.42
CA TYR A 3 -4.19 5.40 1.92
C TYR A 3 -3.11 5.13 0.87
N ARG A 4 -1.86 5.22 1.29
CA ARG A 4 -0.69 4.82 0.50
C ARG A 4 -0.33 3.38 0.86
N PHE A 5 -0.33 2.51 -0.14
CA PHE A 5 0.14 1.14 -0.02
C PHE A 5 1.47 1.01 -0.74
N PHE A 6 2.54 0.62 -0.04
CA PHE A 6 3.87 0.51 -0.64
C PHE A 6 4.63 -0.69 -0.12
N CYS A 7 5.61 -1.16 -0.89
CA CYS A 7 6.53 -2.20 -0.46
C CYS A 7 7.96 -1.63 -0.40
N GLU A 8 8.71 -2.01 0.63
CA GLU A 8 10.11 -1.58 0.76
C GLU A 8 11.08 -2.44 -0.06
N LYS A 9 10.62 -3.60 -0.54
CA LYS A 9 11.45 -4.58 -1.27
C LYS A 9 11.29 -4.50 -2.78
N CYS A 10 10.06 -4.26 -3.24
CA CYS A 10 9.72 -4.02 -4.63
C CYS A 10 9.31 -2.54 -4.71
N SER A 11 9.68 -1.77 -5.73
CA SER A 11 9.27 -0.35 -5.90
C SER A 11 7.77 -0.18 -6.18
N PHE A 12 6.93 -1.07 -5.63
CA PHE A 12 5.49 -1.04 -5.71
C PHE A 12 4.93 0.04 -4.80
N GLU A 13 4.09 0.88 -5.37
CA GLU A 13 3.32 1.89 -4.66
C GLU A 13 1.95 2.04 -5.34
N VAL A 14 0.89 2.12 -4.54
CA VAL A 14 -0.46 2.43 -5.02
C VAL A 14 -1.20 3.25 -3.98
N TRP A 15 -2.05 4.17 -4.46
CA TRP A 15 -2.87 5.04 -3.64
C TRP A 15 -4.33 4.61 -3.75
N SER A 16 -5.06 4.60 -2.62
CA SER A 16 -6.46 4.19 -2.59
C SER A 16 -7.24 4.98 -1.55
N ILE A 17 -8.49 5.31 -1.87
CA ILE A 17 -9.44 5.93 -0.93
C ILE A 17 -10.08 4.91 0.03
N LYS A 18 -9.79 3.61 -0.15
CA LYS A 18 -10.28 2.51 0.70
C LYS A 18 -9.11 1.68 1.23
N VAL A 19 -9.26 1.14 2.43
CA VAL A 19 -8.31 0.18 3.01
C VAL A 19 -8.39 -1.15 2.26
N ILE A 20 -7.24 -1.66 1.79
CA ILE A 20 -7.14 -2.94 1.08
C ILE A 20 -6.44 -3.94 2.01
N PRO A 21 -7.19 -4.78 2.75
CA PRO A 21 -6.57 -5.74 3.65
C PRO A 21 -5.79 -6.82 2.88
N LYS A 22 -4.63 -7.22 3.42
CA LYS A 22 -3.79 -8.30 2.88
C LYS A 22 -3.31 -8.09 1.43
N LEU A 23 -3.21 -6.83 0.99
CA LEU A 23 -2.62 -6.51 -0.32
C LEU A 23 -1.17 -7.01 -0.39
N LYS A 24 -0.84 -7.72 -1.47
CA LYS A 24 0.51 -8.21 -1.77
C LYS A 24 1.02 -7.56 -3.04
N CYS A 25 2.31 -7.21 -3.08
CA CYS A 25 2.94 -6.80 -4.32
C CYS A 25 3.44 -8.02 -5.13
N GLN A 26 3.99 -7.74 -6.31
CA GLN A 26 4.55 -8.75 -7.22
C GLN A 26 5.70 -9.58 -6.60
N CYS A 27 6.45 -9.06 -5.62
CA CYS A 27 7.49 -9.84 -4.93
C CYS A 27 6.94 -10.79 -3.85
N GLY A 28 5.62 -10.90 -3.72
CA GLY A 28 4.94 -11.86 -2.82
C GLY A 28 4.83 -11.42 -1.36
N PHE A 29 5.43 -10.29 -1.00
CA PHE A 29 5.34 -9.69 0.34
C PHE A 29 4.08 -8.84 0.50
N TYR A 30 3.59 -8.77 1.74
CA TYR A 30 2.53 -7.83 2.11
C TYR A 30 3.05 -6.40 2.05
N VAL A 31 2.22 -5.51 1.54
CA VAL A 31 2.54 -4.08 1.45
C VAL A 31 2.18 -3.37 2.75
N LEU A 32 2.96 -2.35 3.09
CA LEU A 32 2.72 -1.44 4.19
C LEU A 32 1.61 -0.46 3.80
N CYS A 33 0.91 0.09 4.80
CA CYS A 33 -0.16 1.06 4.60
C CYS A 33 0.11 2.30 5.46
N GLU A 34 0.10 3.47 4.84
CA GLU A 34 0.17 4.78 5.49
C GLU A 34 -1.10 5.57 5.19
N GLU A 35 -1.68 6.20 6.21
CA GLU A 35 -2.80 7.13 6.05
C GLU A 35 -2.26 8.54 5.80
N LYS A 36 -2.84 9.24 4.82
CA LYS A 36 -2.68 10.69 4.65
C LYS A 36 -4.04 11.37 4.78
N GLU A 37 -4.10 12.30 5.71
CA GLU A 37 -5.11 13.36 5.72
C GLU A 37 -4.70 14.38 4.64
N GLU A 38 -5.63 14.69 3.74
CA GLU A 38 -5.47 15.78 2.76
C GLU A 38 -5.72 17.13 3.44
#